data_AF-A0A2P5WV02-F1
#
_entry.id   AF-A0A2P5WV02-F1
#
_cell.length_a   1.000
_cell.length_b   1.000
_cell.length_c   1.000
_cell.angle_alpha   90.00
_cell.angle_beta   90.00
_cell.angle_gamma   90.00
#
_symmetry.space_group_name_H-M   'P 1'
#
loop_
_entity.id
_entity.type
_entity.pdbx_description
1 polymer ?
#
loop_
_entity_poly.entity_id
_entity_poly.type
_entity_poly.pdbx_seq_one_letter_code
_entity_poly.pdbx_strand_id
1 'polypeptide(L)'
;MKNLFVIIFAFLVCQANAFRPILLLGNQNLIERTCKQTPFYDLCIWSLKSNPESRDASVKKLAQIMVDSLKTKATETLDLIDELLQDGLALDPEMQKALTSCAERYNVIIRGDVPEINEALKTGDYKFAAKGANDAAIEANSCEIEFSTKSPLTDMNKVVHDVSVVAASIVKIIQTNQNAIKQIKACGNFPGATLSCRLPYQLIPAMENWELKAVPREANNATGSLAKAALSTSNHFLFMYDSGGEADSCLLMFVLFLF
;
A
#
# COMPACT_ATOMS: atom_id res chain seq x y z
N MET A 1 32.93 46.76 19.32
CA MET A 1 31.49 46.79 18.98
C MET A 1 31.18 46.41 17.53
N LYS A 2 31.88 46.94 16.52
CA LYS A 2 31.66 46.57 15.10
C LYS A 2 31.82 45.07 14.79
N ASN A 3 32.82 44.40 15.38
CA ASN A 3 33.04 42.96 15.13
C ASN A 3 31.97 42.06 15.78
N LEU A 4 31.30 42.53 16.83
CA LEU A 4 30.22 41.79 17.51
C LEU A 4 28.95 41.76 16.65
N PHE A 5 28.64 42.87 15.97
CA PHE A 5 27.50 42.95 15.05
C PHE A 5 27.69 42.07 13.81
N VAL A 6 28.93 41.95 13.28
CA VAL A 6 29.22 41.09 12.12
C VAL A 6 29.03 39.60 12.46
N ILE A 7 29.43 39.18 13.66
CA ILE A 7 29.27 37.79 14.12
C ILE A 7 27.79 37.45 14.32
N ILE A 8 27.00 38.37 14.89
CA ILE A 8 25.55 38.19 15.07
C ILE A 8 24.83 38.11 13.72
N PHE A 9 25.20 38.96 12.75
CA PHE A 9 24.62 38.92 11.40
C PHE A 9 25.00 37.64 10.65
N ALA A 10 26.24 37.15 10.79
CA ALA A 10 26.68 35.89 10.19
C ALA A 10 25.95 34.67 10.79
N PHE A 11 25.68 34.65 12.09
CA PHE A 11 24.89 33.61 12.75
C PHE A 11 23.41 33.63 12.34
N LEU A 12 22.83 34.83 12.16
CA LEU A 12 21.43 34.99 11.71
C LEU A 12 21.22 34.55 10.25
N VAL A 13 22.20 34.80 9.37
CA VAL A 13 22.13 34.35 7.96
C VAL A 13 22.37 32.83 7.85
N CYS A 14 23.12 32.22 8.76
CA CYS A 14 23.37 30.78 8.77
C CYS A 14 22.11 29.96 9.14
N GLN A 15 21.26 30.49 10.03
CA GLN A 15 19.96 29.89 10.41
C GLN A 15 18.95 29.90 9.24
N ALA A 16 19.05 30.86 8.31
CA ALA A 16 18.13 30.96 7.18
C ALA A 16 18.46 29.99 6.03
N ASN A 17 19.73 29.55 5.90
CA ASN A 17 20.17 28.67 4.81
C ASN A 17 20.35 27.20 5.21
N ALA A 18 20.38 26.88 6.51
CA ALA A 18 20.39 25.49 7.01
C ALA A 18 18.97 24.94 7.26
N PHE A 19 17.94 25.79 7.30
CA PHE A 19 16.53 25.38 7.37
C PHE A 19 15.89 25.38 5.98
N ARG A 20 16.49 24.66 5.03
CA ARG A 20 15.68 24.09 3.95
C ARG A 20 15.04 22.85 4.56
N PRO A 21 13.71 22.84 4.81
CA PRO A 21 13.11 21.62 5.31
C PRO A 21 13.36 20.51 4.29
N ILE A 22 13.76 19.35 4.80
CA ILE A 22 13.76 18.06 4.12
C ILE A 22 12.28 17.75 3.81
N LEU A 23 11.67 18.49 2.87
CA LEU A 23 10.24 18.45 2.53
C LEU A 23 10.03 17.95 1.09
N LEU A 24 11.07 17.39 0.48
CA LEU A 24 11.02 16.84 -0.88
C LEU A 24 11.03 15.30 -0.93
N LEU A 25 11.30 14.62 0.18
CA LEU A 25 11.04 13.17 0.32
C LEU A 25 9.66 12.88 0.92
N GLY A 26 9.09 13.84 1.65
CA GLY A 26 7.88 13.66 2.47
C GLY A 26 6.53 13.98 1.80
N ASN A 27 6.49 14.54 0.59
CA ASN A 27 5.26 15.16 0.05
C ASN A 27 4.69 14.49 -1.21
N GLN A 28 4.95 13.20 -1.43
CA GLN A 28 4.19 12.45 -2.43
C GLN A 28 2.81 12.16 -1.87
N ASN A 29 1.77 12.56 -2.62
CA ASN A 29 0.38 12.24 -2.31
C ASN A 29 0.27 10.72 -2.06
N LEU A 30 -0.52 10.31 -1.06
CA LEU A 30 -0.76 8.89 -0.76
C LEU A 30 -1.14 8.08 -2.00
N ILE A 31 -1.95 8.67 -2.91
CA ILE A 31 -2.30 8.07 -4.19
C ILE A 31 -1.05 7.72 -5.01
N GLU A 32 -0.09 8.64 -5.13
CA GLU A 32 1.14 8.41 -5.89
C GLU A 32 2.01 7.32 -5.26
N ARG A 33 2.12 7.32 -3.92
CA ARG A 33 2.86 6.28 -3.19
C ARG A 33 2.23 4.90 -3.33
N THR A 34 0.90 4.84 -3.32
CA THR A 34 0.13 3.62 -3.54
C THR A 34 0.30 3.14 -4.98
N CYS A 35 0.09 4.00 -5.98
CA CYS A 35 0.16 3.61 -7.39
C CYS A 35 1.55 3.18 -7.84
N LYS A 36 2.62 3.73 -7.25
CA LYS A 36 4.01 3.28 -7.52
C LYS A 36 4.27 1.82 -7.16
N GLN A 37 3.43 1.24 -6.30
CA GLN A 37 3.51 -0.17 -5.90
C GLN A 37 2.57 -1.06 -6.73
N THR A 38 1.99 -0.54 -7.81
CA THR A 38 1.10 -1.28 -8.71
C THR A 38 1.78 -1.42 -10.08
N PRO A 39 1.50 -2.50 -10.83
CA PRO A 39 2.11 -2.71 -12.16
C PRO A 39 1.58 -1.74 -13.23
N PHE A 40 0.42 -1.11 -13.01
CA PHE A 40 -0.20 -0.17 -13.95
C PHE A 40 -0.37 1.21 -13.30
N TYR A 41 0.76 1.93 -13.17
CA TYR A 41 0.82 3.22 -12.47
C TYR A 41 -0.18 4.25 -13.01
N ASP A 42 -0.19 4.50 -14.32
CA ASP A 42 -1.04 5.53 -14.92
C ASP A 42 -2.52 5.20 -14.79
N LEU A 43 -2.89 3.93 -14.97
CA LEU A 43 -4.25 3.43 -14.74
C LEU A 43 -4.67 3.67 -13.29
N CYS A 44 -3.81 3.31 -12.33
CA CYS A 44 -4.07 3.54 -10.91
C CYS A 44 -4.28 5.03 -10.60
N ILE A 45 -3.40 5.91 -11.11
CA ILE A 45 -3.51 7.35 -10.89
C ILE A 45 -4.82 7.88 -11.48
N TRP A 46 -5.15 7.51 -12.71
CA TRP A 46 -6.33 7.99 -13.41
C TRP A 46 -7.62 7.52 -12.74
N SER A 47 -7.72 6.22 -12.41
CA SER A 47 -8.89 5.64 -11.75
C SER A 47 -9.12 6.20 -10.35
N LEU A 48 -8.06 6.47 -9.58
CA LEU A 48 -8.21 7.04 -8.25
C LEU A 48 -8.55 8.54 -8.32
N LYS A 49 -7.83 9.34 -9.12
CA LYS A 49 -8.04 10.79 -9.18
C LYS A 49 -9.37 11.20 -9.82
N SER A 50 -9.98 10.34 -10.65
CA SER A 50 -11.32 10.57 -11.20
C SER A 50 -12.42 10.46 -10.14
N ASN A 51 -12.16 9.79 -9.02
CA ASN A 51 -13.09 9.69 -7.90
C ASN A 51 -12.78 10.78 -6.84
N PRO A 52 -13.70 11.72 -6.56
CA PRO A 52 -13.46 12.80 -5.60
C PRO A 52 -13.24 12.29 -4.16
N GLU A 53 -13.75 11.11 -3.81
CA GLU A 53 -13.55 10.51 -2.49
C GLU A 53 -12.10 10.04 -2.25
N SER A 54 -11.25 10.00 -3.30
CA SER A 54 -9.86 9.57 -3.19
C SER A 54 -8.93 10.59 -2.53
N ARG A 55 -9.31 11.88 -2.51
CA ARG A 55 -8.42 12.99 -2.13
C ARG A 55 -7.79 12.83 -0.75
N ASP A 56 -8.60 12.42 0.22
CA ASP A 56 -8.20 12.24 1.63
C ASP A 56 -8.44 10.80 2.10
N ALA A 57 -8.54 9.86 1.15
CA ALA A 57 -8.84 8.46 1.41
C ALA A 57 -7.67 7.73 2.08
N SER A 58 -7.97 6.82 3.01
CA SER A 58 -7.01 5.80 3.45
C SER A 58 -6.71 4.80 2.33
N VAL A 59 -5.59 4.06 2.43
CA VAL A 59 -5.26 2.98 1.46
C VAL A 59 -6.39 1.96 1.33
N LYS A 60 -7.12 1.66 2.42
CA LYS A 60 -8.31 0.80 2.38
C LYS A 60 -9.43 1.38 1.53
N LYS A 61 -9.67 2.69 1.62
CA LYS A 61 -10.67 3.38 0.78
C LYS A 61 -10.19 3.48 -0.68
N LEU A 62 -8.90 3.68 -0.93
CA LEU A 62 -8.34 3.59 -2.30
C LEU A 62 -8.53 2.19 -2.90
N ALA A 63 -8.33 1.12 -2.11
CA ALA A 63 -8.62 -0.24 -2.55
C ALA A 63 -10.10 -0.42 -2.90
N GLN A 64 -11.01 0.07 -2.06
CA GLN A 64 -12.45 0.04 -2.33
C GLN A 64 -12.80 0.75 -3.64
N ILE A 65 -12.25 1.95 -3.89
CA ILE A 65 -12.47 2.69 -5.14
C ILE A 65 -12.02 1.89 -6.36
N MET A 66 -10.87 1.19 -6.28
CA MET A 66 -10.42 0.34 -7.39
C MET A 66 -11.32 -0.89 -7.59
N VAL A 67 -11.87 -1.47 -6.52
CA VAL A 67 -12.85 -2.57 -6.61
C VAL A 67 -14.18 -2.08 -7.21
N ASP A 68 -14.61 -0.88 -6.89
CA ASP A 68 -15.79 -0.26 -7.49
C ASP A 68 -15.54 0.02 -9.00
N SER A 69 -14.32 0.45 -9.36
CA SER A 69 -13.90 0.58 -10.75
C SER A 69 -13.88 -0.77 -11.47
N LEU A 70 -13.38 -1.84 -10.83
CA LEU A 70 -13.42 -3.20 -11.37
C LEU A 70 -14.87 -3.60 -11.68
N LYS A 71 -15.75 -3.48 -10.69
CA LYS A 71 -17.18 -3.80 -10.87
C LYS A 71 -17.77 -3.03 -12.04
N THR A 72 -17.52 -1.73 -12.11
CA THR A 72 -18.04 -0.87 -13.18
C THR A 72 -17.57 -1.34 -14.55
N LYS A 73 -16.27 -1.61 -14.72
CA LYS A 73 -15.72 -2.09 -15.99
C LYS A 73 -16.20 -3.48 -16.35
N ALA A 74 -16.34 -4.37 -15.38
CA ALA A 74 -16.91 -5.69 -15.61
C ALA A 74 -18.38 -5.62 -16.04
N THR A 75 -19.19 -4.74 -15.44
CA THR A 75 -20.58 -4.51 -15.85
C THR A 75 -20.68 -3.92 -17.24
N GLU A 76 -19.88 -2.90 -17.57
CA GLU A 76 -19.83 -2.33 -18.93
C GLU A 76 -19.49 -3.41 -19.98
N THR A 77 -18.55 -4.31 -19.69
CA THR A 77 -18.23 -5.41 -20.62
C THR A 77 -19.37 -6.41 -20.75
N LEU A 78 -20.03 -6.78 -19.64
CA LEU A 78 -21.18 -7.68 -19.68
C LEU A 78 -22.33 -7.08 -20.50
N ASP A 79 -22.61 -5.80 -20.34
CA ASP A 79 -23.66 -5.11 -21.10
C ASP A 79 -23.38 -5.17 -22.61
N LEU A 80 -22.13 -4.98 -23.04
CA LEU A 80 -21.74 -5.15 -24.45
C LEU A 80 -21.87 -6.61 -24.92
N ILE A 81 -21.50 -7.58 -24.08
CA ILE A 81 -21.67 -9.00 -24.41
C ILE A 81 -23.16 -9.32 -24.64
N ASP A 82 -24.03 -8.82 -23.76
CA ASP A 82 -25.47 -9.03 -23.86
C ASP A 82 -26.05 -8.35 -25.11
N GLU A 83 -25.59 -7.15 -25.48
CA GLU A 83 -25.95 -6.46 -26.73
C GLU A 83 -25.54 -7.29 -27.96
N LEU A 84 -24.29 -7.75 -28.02
CA LEU A 84 -23.77 -8.56 -29.11
C LEU A 84 -24.55 -9.88 -29.27
N LEU A 85 -24.94 -10.51 -28.16
CA LEU A 85 -25.76 -11.73 -28.16
C LEU A 85 -27.20 -11.47 -28.62
N GLN A 86 -27.78 -10.31 -28.28
CA GLN A 86 -29.15 -9.94 -28.68
C GLN A 86 -29.25 -9.59 -30.18
N ASP A 87 -28.23 -8.95 -30.75
CA ASP A 87 -28.14 -8.64 -32.18
C ASP A 87 -27.93 -9.88 -33.07
N GLY A 88 -27.79 -11.07 -32.45
CA GLY A 88 -27.27 -12.34 -32.96
C GLY A 88 -27.96 -13.04 -34.13
N LEU A 89 -28.72 -12.37 -34.99
CA LEU A 89 -29.25 -12.97 -36.23
C LEU A 89 -28.15 -13.33 -37.26
N ALA A 90 -26.90 -12.91 -37.04
CA ALA A 90 -25.78 -13.12 -37.97
C ALA A 90 -24.46 -13.59 -37.32
N LEU A 91 -24.45 -13.96 -36.03
CA LEU A 91 -23.22 -14.45 -35.40
C LEU A 91 -22.89 -15.87 -35.86
N ASP A 92 -21.61 -16.14 -36.12
CA ASP A 92 -21.16 -17.51 -36.30
C ASP A 92 -21.25 -18.30 -34.98
N PRO A 93 -21.42 -19.63 -35.02
CA PRO A 93 -21.60 -20.43 -33.81
C PRO A 93 -20.41 -20.40 -32.83
N GLU A 94 -19.18 -20.19 -33.30
CA GLU A 94 -18.00 -20.12 -32.43
C GLU A 94 -18.01 -18.79 -31.65
N MET A 95 -18.32 -17.68 -32.32
CA MET A 95 -18.49 -16.37 -31.70
C MET A 95 -19.60 -16.40 -30.65
N GLN A 96 -20.76 -16.98 -30.97
CA GLN A 96 -21.87 -17.08 -30.03
C GLN A 96 -21.47 -17.88 -28.77
N LYS A 97 -20.74 -18.98 -28.95
CA LYS A 97 -20.23 -19.79 -27.84
C LYS A 97 -19.23 -19.01 -26.98
N ALA A 98 -18.28 -18.31 -27.60
CA ALA A 98 -17.28 -17.51 -26.90
C ALA A 98 -17.94 -16.38 -26.08
N LEU A 99 -18.87 -15.64 -26.69
CA LEU A 99 -19.64 -14.59 -26.01
C LEU A 99 -20.47 -15.13 -24.84
N THR A 100 -21.11 -16.29 -24.99
CA THR A 100 -21.87 -16.93 -23.91
C THR A 100 -20.95 -17.32 -22.74
N SER A 101 -19.79 -17.93 -23.04
CA SER A 101 -18.78 -18.25 -22.01
C SER A 101 -18.29 -16.99 -21.29
N CYS A 102 -17.99 -15.93 -22.04
CA CYS A 102 -17.63 -14.63 -21.48
C CYS A 102 -18.72 -14.06 -20.56
N ALA A 103 -19.99 -14.13 -20.94
CA ALA A 103 -21.09 -13.65 -20.11
C ALA A 103 -21.15 -14.36 -18.76
N GLU A 104 -20.93 -15.67 -18.73
CA GLU A 104 -20.87 -16.46 -17.49
C GLU A 104 -19.70 -16.01 -16.60
N ARG A 105 -18.50 -15.84 -17.18
CA ARG A 105 -17.30 -15.37 -16.46
C ARG A 105 -17.47 -13.97 -15.89
N TYR A 106 -18.02 -13.04 -16.66
CA TYR A 106 -18.30 -11.68 -16.17
C TYR A 106 -19.36 -11.67 -15.07
N ASN A 107 -20.35 -12.57 -15.11
CA ASN A 107 -21.27 -12.77 -13.99
C ASN A 107 -20.56 -13.30 -12.75
N VAL A 108 -19.56 -14.20 -12.88
CA VAL A 108 -18.71 -14.64 -11.75
C VAL A 108 -17.96 -13.46 -11.13
N ILE A 109 -17.36 -12.58 -11.93
CA ILE A 109 -16.68 -11.37 -11.43
C ILE A 109 -17.66 -10.49 -10.63
N ILE A 110 -18.81 -10.18 -11.22
CA ILE A 110 -19.76 -9.19 -10.67
C ILE A 110 -20.50 -9.72 -9.45
N ARG A 111 -20.91 -11.01 -9.46
CA ARG A 111 -21.79 -11.62 -8.45
C ARG A 111 -21.06 -12.52 -7.47
N GLY A 112 -19.84 -12.95 -7.77
CA GLY A 112 -18.97 -13.76 -6.92
C GLY A 112 -17.79 -12.94 -6.39
N ASP A 113 -16.82 -12.65 -7.25
CA ASP A 113 -15.53 -12.08 -6.84
C ASP A 113 -15.68 -10.71 -6.15
N VAL A 114 -16.44 -9.78 -6.75
CA VAL A 114 -16.61 -8.43 -6.20
C VAL A 114 -17.24 -8.46 -4.79
N PRO A 115 -18.36 -9.15 -4.53
CA PRO A 115 -18.88 -9.33 -3.17
C PRO A 115 -17.89 -9.96 -2.20
N GLU A 116 -17.15 -10.98 -2.62
CA GLU A 116 -16.13 -11.65 -1.81
C GLU A 116 -14.99 -10.71 -1.43
N ILE A 117 -14.47 -9.93 -2.38
CA ILE A 117 -13.44 -8.92 -2.15
C ILE A 117 -13.94 -7.89 -1.15
N ASN A 118 -15.18 -7.42 -1.30
CA ASN A 118 -15.77 -6.41 -0.41
C ASN A 118 -15.92 -6.91 1.03
N GLU A 119 -16.41 -8.13 1.23
CA GLU A 119 -16.54 -8.71 2.57
C GLU A 119 -15.16 -8.96 3.20
N ALA A 120 -14.18 -9.40 2.42
CA ALA A 120 -12.81 -9.59 2.88
C ALA A 120 -12.11 -8.27 3.23
N LEU A 121 -12.33 -7.19 2.46
CA LEU A 121 -11.90 -5.84 2.81
C LEU A 121 -12.53 -5.39 4.13
N LYS A 122 -13.82 -5.66 4.33
CA LYS A 122 -14.56 -5.28 5.55
C LYS A 122 -14.02 -6.01 6.79
N THR A 123 -13.88 -7.33 6.71
CA THR A 123 -13.43 -8.21 7.80
C THR A 123 -11.91 -8.16 8.04
N GLY A 124 -11.15 -7.61 7.09
CA GLY A 124 -9.71 -7.48 7.17
C GLY A 124 -8.93 -8.72 6.69
N ASP A 125 -9.57 -9.62 5.95
CA ASP A 125 -8.88 -10.70 5.25
C ASP A 125 -8.31 -10.21 3.91
N TYR A 126 -7.27 -9.38 3.98
CA TYR A 126 -6.65 -8.81 2.78
C TYR A 126 -5.98 -9.87 1.89
N LYS A 127 -5.66 -11.06 2.42
CA LYS A 127 -5.13 -12.16 1.59
C LYS A 127 -6.24 -12.67 0.67
N PHE A 128 -7.43 -12.88 1.22
CA PHE A 128 -8.59 -13.32 0.45
C PHE A 128 -9.06 -12.23 -0.53
N ALA A 129 -9.12 -10.96 -0.10
CA ALA A 129 -9.45 -9.85 -0.98
C ALA A 129 -8.48 -9.71 -2.18
N ALA A 130 -7.17 -9.88 -1.96
CA ALA A 130 -6.20 -9.84 -3.05
C ALA A 130 -6.33 -11.05 -3.98
N LYS A 131 -6.70 -12.23 -3.44
CA LYS A 131 -6.98 -13.43 -4.26
C LYS A 131 -8.19 -13.19 -5.16
N GLY A 132 -9.33 -12.77 -4.59
CA GLY A 132 -10.55 -12.52 -5.38
C GLY A 132 -10.33 -11.48 -6.49
N ALA A 133 -9.54 -10.43 -6.23
CA ALA A 133 -9.19 -9.47 -7.26
C ALA A 133 -8.29 -10.08 -8.37
N ASN A 134 -7.38 -11.00 -8.06
CA ASN A 134 -6.63 -11.71 -9.10
C ASN A 134 -7.49 -12.74 -9.85
N ASP A 135 -8.44 -13.38 -9.18
CA ASP A 135 -9.39 -14.31 -9.80
C ASP A 135 -10.22 -13.56 -10.87
N ALA A 136 -10.69 -12.34 -10.57
CA ALA A 136 -11.36 -11.49 -11.56
C ALA A 136 -10.50 -11.15 -12.78
N ALA A 137 -9.18 -10.96 -12.58
CA ALA A 137 -8.23 -10.75 -13.68
C ALA A 137 -8.10 -12.00 -14.56
N ILE A 138 -8.11 -13.19 -13.94
CA ILE A 138 -8.05 -14.48 -14.64
C ILE A 138 -9.33 -14.70 -15.43
N GLU A 139 -10.50 -14.36 -14.90
CA GLU A 139 -11.76 -14.49 -15.63
C GLU A 139 -11.81 -13.61 -16.88
N ALA A 140 -11.34 -12.37 -16.79
CA ALA A 140 -11.25 -11.46 -17.95
C ALA A 140 -10.28 -12.00 -19.03
N ASN A 141 -9.10 -12.49 -18.63
CA ASN A 141 -8.17 -13.13 -19.55
C ASN A 141 -8.73 -14.42 -20.14
N SER A 142 -9.47 -15.18 -19.34
CA SER A 142 -10.07 -16.44 -19.77
C SER A 142 -11.17 -16.20 -20.81
N CYS A 143 -11.95 -15.13 -20.67
CA CYS A 143 -12.86 -14.67 -21.72
C CYS A 143 -12.10 -14.34 -23.03
N GLU A 144 -10.96 -13.64 -22.96
CA GLU A 144 -10.21 -13.27 -24.16
C GLU A 144 -9.72 -14.48 -24.97
N ILE A 145 -9.32 -15.56 -24.30
CA ILE A 145 -8.82 -16.77 -24.96
C ILE A 145 -9.92 -17.70 -25.46
N GLU A 146 -11.20 -17.44 -25.17
CA GLU A 146 -12.33 -18.18 -25.77
C GLU A 146 -12.44 -17.89 -27.28
N PHE A 147 -11.91 -16.75 -27.74
CA PHE A 147 -11.98 -16.34 -29.14
C PHE A 147 -10.85 -16.97 -29.96
N SER A 148 -11.20 -17.67 -31.03
CA SER A 148 -10.25 -18.26 -31.99
C SER A 148 -9.58 -17.21 -32.90
N THR A 149 -10.20 -16.04 -33.00
CA THR A 149 -9.72 -14.87 -33.76
C THR A 149 -9.71 -13.63 -32.87
N LYS A 150 -9.49 -12.44 -33.45
CA LYS A 150 -9.50 -11.20 -32.68
C LYS A 150 -10.86 -11.01 -32.00
N SER A 151 -10.84 -10.97 -30.67
CA SER A 151 -12.02 -10.75 -29.83
C SER A 151 -12.60 -9.34 -30.05
N PRO A 152 -13.93 -9.18 -30.12
CA PRO A 152 -14.57 -7.87 -30.07
C PRO A 152 -14.43 -7.20 -28.69
N LEU A 153 -13.96 -7.95 -27.68
CA LEU A 153 -13.84 -7.52 -26.29
C LEU A 153 -12.39 -7.26 -25.86
N THR A 154 -11.39 -7.40 -26.74
CA THR A 154 -9.95 -7.34 -26.38
C THR A 154 -9.60 -6.17 -25.48
N ASP A 155 -10.03 -4.96 -25.84
CA ASP A 155 -9.70 -3.76 -25.06
C ASP A 155 -10.41 -3.75 -23.69
N MET A 156 -11.65 -4.23 -23.64
CA MET A 156 -12.44 -4.27 -22.41
C MET A 156 -11.96 -5.37 -21.45
N ASN A 157 -11.64 -6.57 -21.98
CA ASN A 157 -11.01 -7.65 -21.23
C ASN A 157 -9.68 -7.19 -20.63
N LYS A 158 -8.87 -6.47 -21.41
CA LYS A 158 -7.61 -5.90 -20.92
C LYS A 158 -7.83 -4.88 -19.82
N VAL A 159 -8.80 -3.98 -19.96
CA VAL A 159 -9.12 -2.98 -18.92
C VAL A 159 -9.55 -3.66 -17.62
N VAL A 160 -10.44 -4.65 -17.68
CA VAL A 160 -10.92 -5.38 -16.50
C VAL A 160 -9.78 -6.13 -15.85
N HIS A 161 -8.93 -6.81 -16.63
CA HIS A 161 -7.72 -7.45 -16.15
C HIS A 161 -6.81 -6.45 -15.42
N ASP A 162 -6.43 -5.35 -16.07
CA ASP A 162 -5.45 -4.41 -15.53
C ASP A 162 -5.99 -3.72 -14.26
N VAL A 163 -7.26 -3.34 -14.24
CA VAL A 163 -7.93 -2.76 -13.06
C VAL A 163 -7.96 -3.77 -11.90
N SER A 164 -8.26 -5.04 -12.19
CA SER A 164 -8.25 -6.13 -11.20
C SER A 164 -6.88 -6.32 -10.57
N VAL A 165 -5.82 -6.33 -11.38
CA VAL A 165 -4.43 -6.45 -10.91
C VAL A 165 -4.01 -5.23 -10.08
N VAL A 166 -4.43 -4.01 -10.46
CA VAL A 166 -4.20 -2.81 -9.64
C VAL A 166 -4.91 -2.96 -8.29
N ALA A 167 -6.19 -3.34 -8.28
CA ALA A 167 -6.94 -3.56 -7.04
C ALA A 167 -6.24 -4.58 -6.13
N ALA A 168 -5.85 -5.74 -6.66
CA ALA A 168 -5.10 -6.77 -5.93
C ALA A 168 -3.79 -6.23 -5.34
N SER A 169 -3.07 -5.41 -6.10
CA SER A 169 -1.81 -4.79 -5.68
C SER A 169 -2.02 -3.83 -4.51
N ILE A 170 -3.05 -2.96 -4.57
CA ILE A 170 -3.36 -2.05 -3.45
C ILE A 170 -3.77 -2.83 -2.20
N VAL A 171 -4.59 -3.87 -2.34
CA VAL A 171 -4.97 -4.73 -1.21
C VAL A 171 -3.74 -5.39 -0.57
N LYS A 172 -2.77 -5.84 -1.38
CA LYS A 172 -1.52 -6.44 -0.90
C LYS A 172 -0.64 -5.46 -0.13
N ILE A 173 -0.68 -4.16 -0.45
CA ILE A 173 -0.02 -3.12 0.37
C ILE A 173 -0.61 -3.11 1.77
N ILE A 174 -1.95 -3.17 1.90
CA ILE A 174 -2.63 -3.19 3.21
C ILE A 174 -2.24 -4.46 3.98
N GLN A 175 -2.25 -5.62 3.32
CA GLN A 175 -1.84 -6.89 3.92
C GLN A 175 -0.41 -6.82 4.48
N THR A 176 0.52 -6.25 3.70
CA THR A 176 1.93 -6.12 4.09
C THR A 176 2.09 -5.22 5.32
N ASN A 177 1.40 -4.07 5.32
CA ASN A 177 1.39 -3.15 6.45
C ASN A 177 0.81 -3.82 7.71
N GLN A 178 -0.25 -4.61 7.58
CA GLN A 178 -0.80 -5.34 8.71
C GLN A 178 0.14 -6.42 9.26
N ASN A 179 0.78 -7.19 8.39
CA ASN A 179 1.74 -8.21 8.79
C ASN A 179 2.90 -7.58 9.56
N ALA A 180 3.42 -6.45 9.07
CA ALA A 180 4.42 -5.67 9.75
C ALA A 180 4.01 -5.20 11.15
N ILE A 181 2.80 -4.65 11.29
CA ILE A 181 2.27 -4.22 12.59
C ILE A 181 2.17 -5.41 13.55
N LYS A 182 1.75 -6.58 13.08
CA LYS A 182 1.72 -7.81 13.89
C LYS A 182 3.11 -8.21 14.37
N GLN A 183 4.13 -8.13 13.49
CA GLN A 183 5.52 -8.42 13.86
C GLN A 183 6.05 -7.43 14.91
N ILE A 184 5.77 -6.14 14.76
CA ILE A 184 6.20 -5.12 15.74
C ILE A 184 5.54 -5.37 17.12
N LYS A 185 4.25 -5.70 17.14
CA LYS A 185 3.55 -6.05 18.39
C LYS A 185 4.10 -7.31 19.05
N ALA A 186 4.48 -8.31 18.26
CA ALA A 186 5.14 -9.51 18.77
C ALA A 186 6.50 -9.18 19.42
N CYS A 187 7.29 -8.30 18.81
CA CYS A 187 8.55 -7.80 19.40
C CYS A 187 8.33 -7.10 20.76
N GLY A 188 7.28 -6.27 20.89
CA GLY A 188 6.99 -5.51 22.12
C GLY A 188 6.47 -6.33 23.30
N ASN A 189 6.02 -7.58 23.08
CA ASN A 189 5.42 -8.43 24.11
C ASN A 189 6.41 -9.40 24.79
N PHE A 190 7.71 -9.36 24.48
CA PHE A 190 8.71 -10.19 25.15
C PHE A 190 9.24 -9.50 26.43
N PRO A 191 8.92 -10.00 27.64
CA PRO A 191 9.49 -9.49 28.87
C PRO A 191 10.90 -10.05 29.03
N GLY A 192 11.91 -9.20 28.87
CA GLY A 192 13.29 -9.52 29.23
C GLY A 192 14.12 -10.20 28.14
N ALA A 193 14.36 -9.52 27.03
CA ALA A 193 15.61 -9.65 26.28
C ALA A 193 15.73 -8.47 25.31
N THR A 194 16.90 -7.84 25.28
CA THR A 194 17.34 -6.98 24.17
C THR A 194 17.37 -7.82 22.89
N LEU A 195 16.22 -7.94 22.23
CA LEU A 195 16.10 -8.56 20.92
C LEU A 195 16.32 -7.48 19.87
N SER A 196 17.41 -7.63 19.10
CA SER A 196 17.62 -6.93 17.85
C SER A 196 16.51 -7.34 16.88
N CYS A 197 15.38 -6.63 16.89
CA CYS A 197 14.31 -6.84 15.93
C CYS A 197 14.75 -6.25 14.58
N ARG A 198 15.12 -7.12 13.63
CA ARG A 198 15.35 -6.73 12.24
C ARG A 198 13.99 -6.40 11.61
N LEU A 199 13.66 -5.11 11.51
CA LEU A 199 12.49 -4.65 10.76
C LEU A 199 12.83 -4.55 9.27
N PRO A 200 11.96 -5.04 8.36
CA PRO A 200 12.07 -4.75 6.94
C PRO A 200 12.17 -3.24 6.69
N TYR A 201 13.14 -2.81 5.88
CA TYR A 201 13.42 -1.39 5.56
C TYR A 201 12.17 -0.63 5.05
N GLN A 202 11.24 -1.34 4.41
CA GLN A 202 9.99 -0.80 3.86
C GLN A 202 9.00 -0.29 4.92
N LEU A 203 9.21 -0.57 6.21
CA LEU A 203 8.27 -0.25 7.30
C LEU A 203 8.63 1.01 8.08
N ILE A 204 9.81 1.57 7.84
CA ILE A 204 10.30 2.79 8.50
C ILE A 204 9.32 3.97 8.35
N PRO A 205 8.70 4.23 7.18
CA PRO A 205 7.74 5.34 7.02
C PRO A 205 6.41 5.14 7.77
N ALA A 206 6.04 3.91 8.14
CA ALA A 206 4.79 3.62 8.83
C ALA A 206 4.86 3.89 10.35
N MET A 207 6.07 4.01 10.90
CA MET A 207 6.30 4.20 12.34
C MET A 207 6.31 5.67 12.77
N GLU A 208 6.39 6.63 11.84
CA GLU A 208 6.46 8.07 12.14
C GLU A 208 5.18 8.64 12.81
N ASN A 209 4.06 7.92 12.74
CA ASN A 209 2.75 8.37 13.27
C ASN A 209 2.24 7.57 14.49
N TRP A 210 3.06 6.71 15.10
CA TRP A 210 2.66 6.00 16.32
C TRP A 210 3.00 6.81 17.58
N GLU A 211 1.97 7.39 18.22
CA GLU A 211 2.06 7.83 19.61
C GLU A 211 2.24 6.59 20.51
N LEU A 212 3.44 6.42 21.08
CA LEU A 212 3.72 5.41 22.09
C LEU A 212 2.88 5.70 23.35
N LYS A 213 1.78 4.96 23.55
CA LYS A 213 1.10 4.93 24.85
C LYS A 213 1.96 4.15 25.84
N ALA A 214 2.45 4.84 26.87
CA ALA A 214 3.20 4.24 27.96
C ALA A 214 2.36 3.16 28.67
N VAL A 215 2.90 1.95 28.75
CA VAL A 215 2.35 0.85 29.57
C VAL A 215 2.81 1.07 31.02
N PRO A 216 1.92 1.01 32.03
CA PRO A 216 2.32 1.21 33.43
C PRO A 216 3.32 0.14 33.89
N ARG A 217 4.37 0.56 34.61
CA ARG A 217 5.35 -0.33 35.27
C ARG A 217 4.68 -1.07 36.44
N GLU A 218 4.61 -2.39 36.36
CA GLU A 218 4.69 -3.23 37.55
C GLU A 218 6.17 -3.38 37.95
N ALA A 219 6.47 -3.01 39.18
CA ALA A 219 7.82 -2.92 39.72
C ALA A 219 8.37 -4.32 40.03
N ASN A 220 9.48 -4.70 39.40
CA ASN A 220 10.35 -5.75 39.91
C ASN A 220 11.81 -5.25 39.95
N ASN A 221 12.35 -5.29 41.16
CA ASN A 221 13.71 -4.93 41.53
C ASN A 221 14.75 -5.75 40.76
N ALA A 222 15.68 -5.08 40.07
CA ALA A 222 17.01 -5.62 39.82
C ALA A 222 18.02 -4.47 39.60
N THR A 223 18.96 -4.39 40.53
CA THR A 223 20.14 -3.53 40.53
C THR A 223 21.14 -3.90 39.42
N GLY A 224 21.62 -2.93 38.63
CA GLY A 224 22.75 -3.17 37.72
C GLY A 224 23.09 -2.02 36.76
N SER A 225 24.14 -1.27 37.10
CA SER A 225 25.01 -0.39 36.29
C SER A 225 24.40 0.58 35.25
N LEU A 226 24.45 1.87 35.59
CA LEU A 226 24.11 3.03 34.77
C LEU A 226 25.20 3.32 33.72
N ALA A 227 24.86 3.31 32.43
CA ALA A 227 25.59 4.04 31.41
C ALA A 227 24.84 5.34 31.09
N LYS A 228 25.49 6.49 31.30
CA LYS A 228 24.95 7.83 31.00
C LYS A 228 24.77 8.02 29.50
N ALA A 229 23.60 8.47 29.06
CA ALA A 229 23.42 9.16 27.78
C ALA A 229 22.58 10.43 27.99
N ALA A 230 23.05 11.54 27.41
CA ALA A 230 22.47 12.87 27.57
C ALA A 230 21.22 13.05 26.69
N LEU A 231 20.17 13.65 27.25
CA LEU A 231 19.00 14.14 26.53
C LEU A 231 19.36 15.47 25.83
N SER A 232 19.28 15.51 24.50
CA SER A 232 19.20 16.77 23.76
C SER A 232 17.77 16.93 23.23
N THR A 233 17.09 17.97 23.71
CA THR A 233 15.74 18.35 23.32
C THR A 233 15.74 19.01 21.96
N SER A 234 15.95 18.24 20.89
CA SER A 234 15.63 18.60 19.49
C SER A 234 15.91 17.39 18.61
N ASN A 235 14.89 16.82 17.96
CA ASN A 235 14.97 15.80 16.90
C ASN A 235 15.91 14.60 17.18
N HIS A 236 15.39 13.48 17.68
CA HIS A 236 16.22 12.29 17.96
C HIS A 236 15.81 11.08 17.10
N PHE A 237 16.48 10.92 15.94
CA PHE A 237 16.96 9.60 15.50
C PHE A 237 18.42 9.51 15.96
N LEU A 238 18.77 8.52 16.78
CA LEU A 238 20.16 8.25 17.15
C LEU A 238 20.71 7.17 16.22
N PHE A 239 21.69 7.50 15.38
CA PHE A 239 22.47 6.51 14.64
C PHE A 239 23.76 6.24 15.40
N MET A 240 23.95 5.01 15.87
CA MET A 240 25.25 4.53 16.37
C MET A 240 25.88 3.67 15.27
N TYR A 241 27.04 4.06 14.76
CA TYR A 241 27.85 3.25 13.85
C TYR A 241 28.76 2.35 14.69
N ASP A 242 28.73 1.05 14.46
CA ASP A 242 29.75 0.14 14.99
C ASP A 242 30.90 0.07 13.99
N SER A 243 32.08 0.56 14.38
CA SER A 243 33.30 0.45 13.61
C SER A 243 33.94 -0.91 13.89
N GLY A 244 33.39 -1.96 13.31
CA GLY A 244 33.85 -3.32 13.55
C GLY A 244 33.38 -4.33 12.51
N GLY A 245 33.94 -4.26 11.30
CA GLY A 245 34.06 -5.40 10.38
C GLY A 245 32.80 -5.86 9.63
N GLU A 246 32.88 -5.78 8.30
CA GLU A 246 31.95 -6.27 7.27
C GLU A 246 30.63 -5.50 7.09
N ALA A 247 30.62 -4.68 6.04
CA ALA A 247 29.50 -3.94 5.51
C ALA A 247 28.39 -4.90 5.07
N ASP A 248 27.15 -4.65 5.53
CA ASP A 248 25.86 -4.94 4.87
C ASP A 248 24.65 -4.99 5.83
N SER A 249 24.80 -4.52 7.08
CA SER A 249 23.70 -4.50 8.06
C SER A 249 23.59 -3.15 8.77
N CYS A 250 22.62 -2.30 8.40
CA CYS A 250 22.20 -1.19 9.26
C CYS A 250 21.41 -1.76 10.45
N LEU A 251 22.06 -1.86 11.62
CA LEU A 251 21.44 -2.25 12.87
C LEU A 251 20.78 -1.01 13.51
N LEU A 252 19.46 -0.85 13.38
CA LEU A 252 18.72 0.16 14.15
C LEU A 252 18.52 -0.36 15.59
N MET A 253 19.39 0.02 16.51
CA MET A 253 19.21 -0.23 17.94
C MET A 253 18.41 0.90 18.60
N PHE A 254 17.17 0.62 19.00
CA PHE A 254 16.41 1.48 19.91
C PHE A 254 16.89 1.22 21.35
N VAL A 255 17.67 2.15 21.92
CA VAL A 255 17.98 2.15 23.35
C VAL A 255 17.04 3.13 24.05
N LEU A 256 15.99 2.60 24.69
CA LEU A 256 15.13 3.35 25.62
C LEU A 256 15.88 3.52 26.96
N PHE A 257 16.47 4.69 27.20
CA PHE A 257 16.87 5.10 28.55
C PHE A 257 15.68 5.78 29.23
N LEU A 258 15.25 5.19 30.35
CA LEU A 258 14.32 5.78 31.30
C LEU A 258 15.09 6.78 32.19
N PHE A 259 14.73 8.05 32.12
CA PHE A 259 14.89 9.01 33.23
C PHE A 259 13.53 9.22 33.89
#